data_AF-A0A7G8BQN9-F1
#
_entry.id   AF-A0A7G8BQN9-F1
#
_cell.length_a   1.000
_cell.length_b   1.000
_cell.length_c   1.000
_cell.angle_alpha   90.00
_cell.angle_beta   90.00
_cell.angle_gamma   90.00
#
_symmetry.space_group_name_H-M   'P 1'
#
loop_
_entity.id
_entity.type
_entity.pdbx_description
1 polymer ?
#
loop_
_entity_poly.entity_id
_entity_poly.type
_entity_poly.pdbx_seq_one_letter_code
_entity_poly.pdbx_strand_id
1 'polypeptide(L)'
;MIQRNILRPKGTEIGIQRLGWHSFRHTYRSLLDETGAPIGVQQNLMRHSNVATTMNVYGNSTLRAKQDANSKVVKMLISPKKEALA
;
A
#
# COMPACT_ATOMS: atom_id res chain seq x y z
N MET A 1 13.59 7.99 -22.42
CA MET A 1 15.04 7.75 -22.24
C MET A 1 15.34 7.10 -20.89
N ILE A 2 15.14 7.80 -19.76
CA ILE A 2 15.48 7.29 -18.41
C ILE A 2 14.79 5.97 -18.03
N GLN A 3 13.47 5.87 -18.19
CA GLN A 3 12.75 4.64 -17.82
C GLN A 3 13.20 3.41 -18.62
N ARG A 4 13.42 3.56 -19.93
CA ARG A 4 13.83 2.44 -20.79
C ARG A 4 15.29 2.07 -20.61
N ASN A 5 16.17 3.05 -20.41
CA ASN A 5 17.61 2.85 -20.45
C ASN A 5 18.22 2.61 -19.06
N ILE A 6 17.54 3.02 -17.99
CA ILE A 6 18.05 2.93 -16.61
C ILE A 6 17.10 2.13 -15.74
N LEU A 7 15.85 2.59 -15.57
CA LEU A 7 14.93 2.01 -14.59
C LEU A 7 14.54 0.57 -14.91
N ARG A 8 14.24 0.26 -16.18
CA ARG A 8 13.88 -1.11 -16.58
C ARG A 8 15.05 -2.10 -16.44
N PRO A 9 16.26 -1.82 -16.98
CA PRO A 9 17.41 -2.71 -16.78
C PRO A 9 17.74 -2.93 -15.31
N LYS A 10 17.82 -1.84 -14.53
CA LYS A 10 18.11 -1.92 -13.08
C LYS A 10 17.02 -2.64 -12.31
N GLY A 11 15.75 -2.45 -12.69
CA GLY A 11 14.63 -3.21 -12.14
C GLY A 11 14.80 -4.70 -12.36
N THR A 12 15.14 -5.13 -13.59
CA THR A 12 15.39 -6.53 -13.90
C THR A 12 16.56 -7.11 -13.10
N GLU A 13 17.66 -6.35 -12.93
CA GLU A 13 18.82 -6.77 -12.12
C GLU A 13 18.43 -7.11 -10.66
N ILE A 14 17.46 -6.39 -10.08
CA ILE A 14 16.97 -6.61 -8.71
C ILE A 14 15.69 -7.46 -8.65
N GLY A 15 15.29 -8.09 -9.76
CA GLY A 15 14.10 -8.96 -9.83
C GLY A 15 12.75 -8.24 -9.91
N ILE A 16 12.73 -6.91 -10.09
CA ILE A 16 11.50 -6.12 -10.24
C ILE A 16 11.19 -5.92 -11.73
N GLN A 17 10.21 -6.66 -12.22
CA GLN A 17 9.74 -6.53 -13.60
C GLN A 17 8.98 -5.22 -13.83
N ARG A 18 9.17 -4.63 -15.02
CA ARG A 18 8.43 -3.45 -15.51
C ARG A 18 8.58 -2.18 -14.64
N LEU A 19 9.66 -2.05 -13.87
CA LEU A 19 9.94 -0.85 -13.08
C LEU A 19 9.88 0.42 -13.95
N GLY A 20 9.13 1.42 -13.48
CA GLY A 20 8.97 2.68 -14.19
C GLY A 20 8.23 3.74 -13.39
N TRP A 21 7.88 4.85 -14.06
CA TRP A 21 7.26 6.00 -13.40
C TRP A 21 5.93 5.68 -12.73
N HIS A 22 5.14 4.79 -13.33
CA HIS A 22 3.91 4.30 -12.70
C HIS A 22 4.19 3.54 -11.40
N SER A 23 5.25 2.73 -11.33
CA SER A 23 5.66 2.05 -10.10
C SER A 23 5.93 3.05 -8.99
N PHE A 24 6.73 4.09 -9.26
CA PHE A 24 7.02 5.15 -8.28
C PHE A 24 5.78 5.94 -7.88
N ARG A 25 4.87 6.22 -8.81
CA ARG A 25 3.59 6.89 -8.50
C ARG A 25 2.72 6.04 -7.56
N HIS A 26 2.68 4.73 -7.75
CA HIS A 26 1.98 3.81 -6.85
C HIS A 26 2.67 3.71 -5.48
N THR A 27 4.00 3.74 -5.43
CA THR A 27 4.74 3.82 -4.15
C THR A 27 4.40 5.09 -3.40
N TYR A 28 4.48 6.26 -4.06
CA TYR A 28 4.12 7.54 -3.45
C TYR A 28 2.69 7.55 -2.92
N ARG A 29 1.76 6.99 -3.68
CA ARG A 29 0.36 6.83 -3.24
C ARG A 29 0.25 5.97 -1.98
N SER A 30 0.91 4.81 -1.96
CA SER A 30 0.87 3.90 -0.81
C SER A 30 1.43 4.56 0.44
N LEU A 31 2.48 5.37 0.31
CA LEU A 31 3.05 6.14 1.41
C LEU A 31 2.08 7.22 1.91
N LEU A 32 1.40 7.94 1.01
CA LEU A 32 0.37 8.90 1.39
C LEU A 32 -0.79 8.22 2.13
N ASP A 33 -1.18 7.01 1.73
CA ASP A 33 -2.20 6.23 2.43
C ASP A 33 -1.75 5.87 3.86
N GLU A 34 -0.47 5.52 4.07
CA GLU A 34 0.07 5.24 5.42
C GLU A 34 0.06 6.45 6.34
N THR A 35 0.14 7.68 5.80
CA THR A 35 0.06 8.90 6.63
C THR A 35 -1.33 9.15 7.22
N GLY A 36 -2.36 8.47 6.73
CA GLY A 36 -3.75 8.75 7.11
C GLY A 36 -4.28 10.08 6.57
N ALA A 37 -3.60 10.70 5.59
CA ALA A 37 -4.03 11.95 4.98
C ALA A 37 -5.42 11.79 4.33
N PRO A 38 -6.32 12.79 4.46
CA PRO A 38 -7.64 12.74 3.84
C PRO A 38 -7.58 12.56 2.32
N ILE A 39 -8.56 11.83 1.75
CA ILE A 39 -8.66 11.55 0.30
C ILE A 39 -8.46 12.79 -0.58
N GLY A 40 -9.10 13.91 -0.23
CA GLY A 40 -9.00 15.15 -1.00
C GLY A 40 -7.59 15.73 -1.02
N VAL A 41 -6.85 15.61 0.09
CA VAL A 41 -5.44 16.04 0.19
C VAL A 41 -4.57 15.15 -0.68
N GLN A 42 -4.75 13.83 -0.58
CA GLN A 42 -4.01 12.89 -1.41
C GLN A 42 -4.30 13.11 -2.91
N GLN A 43 -5.56 13.34 -3.28
CA GLN A 43 -5.96 13.61 -4.65
C GLN A 43 -5.26 14.85 -5.21
N ASN A 44 -5.21 15.93 -4.42
CA ASN A 44 -4.55 17.18 -4.79
C ASN A 44 -3.04 16.98 -4.96
N LEU A 45 -2.38 16.30 -4.01
CA LEU A 45 -0.94 16.00 -4.08
C LEU A 45 -0.58 15.12 -5.30
N MET A 46 -1.45 14.16 -5.62
CA MET A 46 -1.28 13.30 -6.80
C MET A 46 -1.72 13.97 -8.11
N ARG A 47 -2.31 15.16 -8.05
CA ARG A 47 -2.82 15.92 -9.20
C ARG A 47 -3.81 15.09 -10.04
N HIS A 48 -4.71 14.37 -9.36
CA HIS A 48 -5.75 13.59 -10.03
C HIS A 48 -6.96 14.47 -10.33
N SER A 49 -7.24 14.67 -11.63
CA SER A 49 -8.43 15.38 -12.10
C SER A 49 -9.74 14.67 -11.74
N ASN A 50 -9.70 13.33 -11.61
CA ASN A 50 -10.82 12.52 -11.15
C ASN A 50 -10.42 11.71 -9.90
N VAL A 51 -11.25 11.81 -8.86
CA VAL A 51 -11.10 11.03 -7.64
C VAL A 51 -11.29 9.53 -7.90
N ALA A 52 -12.00 9.10 -8.95
CA ALA A 52 -12.13 7.68 -9.31
C ALA A 52 -10.77 7.00 -9.58
N THR A 53 -9.79 7.74 -10.11
CA THR A 53 -8.41 7.27 -10.33
C THR A 53 -7.67 7.01 -9.01
N THR A 54 -8.07 7.71 -7.95
CA THR A 54 -7.66 7.51 -6.55
C THR A 54 -8.51 6.39 -5.90
N MET A 55 -9.80 6.34 -6.21
CA MET A 55 -10.82 5.61 -5.43
C MET A 55 -11.03 4.15 -5.82
N ASN A 56 -10.72 3.72 -7.06
CA ASN A 56 -10.83 2.30 -7.44
C ASN A 56 -9.88 1.36 -6.64
N VAL A 57 -9.00 1.94 -5.82
CA VAL A 57 -8.08 1.22 -4.92
C VAL A 57 -8.29 1.64 -3.45
N TYR A 58 -9.23 2.56 -3.16
CA TYR A 58 -9.60 2.89 -1.78
C TYR A 58 -10.28 1.68 -1.14
N GLY A 59 -9.52 0.98 -0.30
CA GLY A 59 -9.90 -0.32 0.26
C GLY A 59 -8.73 -1.31 0.29
N ASN A 60 -7.71 -1.11 -0.55
CA ASN A 60 -6.43 -1.81 -0.36
C ASN A 60 -5.63 -1.09 0.72
N SER A 61 -5.98 -1.38 1.99
CA SER A 61 -5.10 -1.16 3.12
C SER A 61 -3.68 -1.64 2.77
N THR A 62 -2.67 -0.88 3.20
CA THR A 62 -1.28 -1.27 2.94
C THR A 62 -1.03 -2.68 3.48
N LEU A 63 -0.05 -3.38 2.90
CA LEU A 63 0.26 -4.74 3.33
C LEU A 63 0.50 -4.80 4.86
N ARG A 64 1.12 -3.77 5.43
CA ARG A 64 1.32 -3.61 6.88
C ARG A 64 0.00 -3.47 7.63
N ALA A 65 -0.89 -2.56 7.20
CA ALA A 65 -2.20 -2.41 7.83
C ALA A 65 -3.04 -3.71 7.74
N LYS A 66 -2.95 -4.45 6.63
CA LYS A 66 -3.57 -5.77 6.46
C LYS A 66 -2.95 -6.81 7.40
N GLN A 67 -1.63 -6.85 7.52
CA GLN A 67 -0.91 -7.75 8.42
C GLN A 67 -1.25 -7.46 9.88
N ASP A 68 -1.29 -6.19 10.28
CA ASP A 68 -1.65 -5.77 11.64
C ASP A 68 -3.10 -6.12 11.98
N ALA A 69 -4.03 -5.85 11.05
CA ALA A 69 -5.43 -6.22 11.20
C ALA A 69 -5.59 -7.74 11.30
N ASN A 70 -4.91 -8.50 10.42
CA ASN A 70 -4.94 -9.96 10.45
C ASN A 70 -4.32 -10.52 11.73
N SER A 71 -3.20 -9.96 12.19
CA SER A 71 -2.55 -10.34 13.46
C SER A 71 -3.48 -10.14 14.65
N LYS A 72 -4.25 -9.04 14.68
CA LYS A 72 -5.27 -8.80 15.73
C LYS A 72 -6.36 -9.87 15.72
N VAL A 73 -6.88 -10.24 14.54
CA VAL A 73 -7.88 -11.32 14.41
C VAL A 73 -7.31 -12.65 14.89
N VAL A 74 -6.10 -12.99 14.46
CA VAL A 74 -5.41 -14.22 14.88
C VAL A 74 -5.24 -14.27 16.41
N LYS A 75 -4.87 -13.16 17.06
CA LYS A 75 -4.75 -13.09 18.53
C LYS A 75 -6.09 -13.28 19.25
N MET A 76 -7.19 -12.78 18.69
CA MET A 76 -8.54 -13.01 19.25
C MET A 76 -8.93 -14.49 19.19
N LEU A 77 -8.51 -15.20 18.15
CA LEU A 77 -8.84 -16.62 17.94
C LEU A 77 -7.92 -17.58 18.72
N ILE A 78 -6.63 -17.23 18.87
CA ILE A 78 -5.60 -18.09 19.50
C ILE A 78 -5.49 -17.85 21.02
N SER A 79 -6.17 -16.85 21.58
CA SER A 79 -6.15 -16.63 23.04
C SER A 79 -6.66 -17.90 23.76
N PRO A 80 -5.82 -18.58 24.57
CA PRO A 80 -6.29 -19.67 25.39
C PRO A 80 -7.28 -19.06 26.39
N LYS A 81 -8.47 -19.65 26.44
CA LYS A 81 -9.47 -19.41 27.48
C LYS A 81 -8.74 -19.49 28.82
N LYS A 82 -8.42 -18.35 29.43
CA LYS A 82 -7.86 -18.32 30.79
C LYS A 82 -8.99 -18.76 31.70
N GLU A 83 -8.97 -20.05 32.00
CA GLU A 83 -9.59 -20.75 33.12
C GLU A 83 -10.74 -19.98 33.79
N ALA A 84 -11.95 -20.20 33.24
CA ALA A 84 -13.13 -20.23 34.08
C ALA A 84 -13.12 -21.57 34.83
N LEU A 85 -12.29 -21.67 35.89
CA LEU A 85 -12.33 -22.71 36.93
C LEU A 85 -11.28 -22.37 38.00
N ALA A 86 -11.69 -21.55 38.96
CA ALA A 86 -11.24 -21.58 40.36
C ALA A 86 -12.36 -20.96 41.21
#